data_AF-A0AAV0ZG88-F1
#
_entry.id   AF-A0AAV0ZG88-F1
#
_cell.length_a   1.000
_cell.length_b   1.000
_cell.length_c   1.000
_cell.angle_alpha   90.00
_cell.angle_beta   90.00
_cell.angle_gamma   90.00
#
_symmetry.space_group_name_H-M   'P 1'
#
loop_
_entity.id
_entity.type
_entity.pdbx_description
1 polymer ?
#
loop_
_entity_poly.entity_id
_entity_poly.type
_entity_poly.pdbx_seq_one_letter_code
_entity_poly.pdbx_strand_id
1 'polypeptide(L)'
;MVKTKTFLLFFSIFILHSLSFSTDTFIYGGCTQQTFTSTSPYEFNLNSLLTSLVNSATYTSYNNFTIVASNPNDVVYGLYQCRGDLSMPDCASCVSRAVSRAGDICPATRGGVVQLDGCYVKYDNVKFLGVEDKTVVLKKCGSSIGYDPSNRDAVLDGLVGSGGYFRVGGSGQVKGMVQCIGDLSFLECQDCVLEAIRRLRSDCPAADYGDMFIEKCYARYSIGGGAHAYSKSHGKSDNDSEKTFAIIIGLLAAVAILIIFLAFLRRICEGHQGK
;
A
#
# COMPACT_ATOMS: atom_id res chain seq x y z
N MET A 1 6.54 23.56 57.83
CA MET A 1 7.55 23.26 56.80
C MET A 1 7.23 21.92 56.16
N VAL A 2 6.46 21.92 55.07
CA VAL A 2 6.21 20.70 54.27
C VAL A 2 7.09 20.81 53.04
N LYS A 3 8.05 19.89 52.90
CA LYS A 3 8.92 19.78 51.72
C LYS A 3 8.14 19.09 50.61
N THR A 4 7.69 19.86 49.62
CA THR A 4 7.12 19.32 48.38
C THR A 4 8.26 18.75 47.54
N LYS A 5 8.31 17.41 47.41
CA LYS A 5 9.23 16.74 46.48
C LYS A 5 8.64 16.80 45.07
N THR A 6 9.28 17.56 44.19
CA THR A 6 9.03 17.54 42.75
C THR A 6 9.39 16.16 42.20
N PHE A 7 8.38 15.37 41.80
CA PHE A 7 8.57 14.11 41.09
C PHE A 7 8.69 14.42 39.60
N LEU A 8 9.91 14.36 39.06
CA LEU A 8 10.18 14.49 37.63
C LEU A 8 9.61 13.24 36.91
N LEU A 9 8.46 13.39 36.27
CA LEU A 9 7.95 12.45 35.28
C LEU A 9 8.86 12.51 34.04
N PHE A 10 9.79 11.55 33.93
CA PHE A 10 10.45 11.25 32.67
C PHE A 10 9.41 10.72 31.69
N PHE A 11 8.82 11.61 30.88
CA PHE A 11 8.06 11.22 29.71
C PHE A 11 9.08 10.68 28.69
N SER A 12 9.37 9.38 28.75
CA SER A 12 10.10 8.70 27.69
C SER A 12 9.23 8.77 26.45
N ILE A 13 9.51 9.74 25.57
CA ILE A 13 8.93 9.81 24.24
C ILE A 13 9.50 8.61 23.48
N PHE A 14 8.79 7.49 23.52
CA PHE A 14 8.97 6.43 22.53
C PHE A 14 8.55 7.04 21.19
N ILE A 15 9.52 7.54 20.43
CA ILE A 15 9.31 7.89 19.02
C ILE A 15 9.00 6.57 18.31
N LEU A 16 7.71 6.32 18.10
CA LEU A 16 7.22 5.40 17.07
C LEU A 16 7.72 5.96 15.73
N HIS A 17 8.92 5.55 15.31
CA HIS A 17 9.34 5.69 13.93
C HIS A 17 8.45 4.78 13.10
N SER A 18 7.41 5.35 12.49
CA SER A 18 6.73 4.73 11.36
C SER A 18 7.77 4.47 10.27
N LEU A 19 8.12 3.19 10.10
CA LEU A 19 8.85 2.73 8.93
C LEU A 19 7.97 3.02 7.71
N SER A 20 8.28 4.08 6.97
CA SER A 20 7.63 4.36 5.70
C SER A 20 8.23 3.42 4.66
N PHE A 21 7.58 2.27 4.46
CA PHE A 21 7.82 1.45 3.28
C PHE A 21 7.25 2.17 2.05
N SER A 22 8.01 2.24 0.95
CA SER A 22 7.51 2.75 -0.33
C SER A 22 6.51 1.75 -0.90
N THR A 23 5.23 1.91 -0.52
CA THR A 23 4.10 1.13 -1.02
C THR A 23 3.75 1.47 -2.47
N ASP A 24 4.41 2.46 -3.05
CA ASP A 24 4.18 3.00 -4.39
C ASP A 24 5.19 2.57 -5.44
N THR A 25 6.15 1.70 -5.09
CA THR A 25 7.06 1.14 -6.09
C THR A 25 6.25 0.44 -7.19
N PHE A 26 6.43 0.87 -8.44
CA PHE A 26 5.74 0.29 -9.59
C PHE A 26 6.28 -1.10 -9.90
N ILE A 27 5.40 -2.09 -9.94
CA ILE A 27 5.75 -3.49 -10.22
C ILE A 27 5.46 -3.83 -11.68
N TYR A 28 4.21 -3.64 -12.11
CA TYR A 28 3.78 -3.79 -13.51
C TYR A 28 2.50 -3.00 -13.78
N GLY A 29 2.19 -2.80 -15.06
CA GLY A 29 0.91 -2.29 -15.51
C GLY A 29 0.65 -2.67 -16.96
N GLY A 30 -0.60 -2.61 -17.40
CA GLY A 30 -1.02 -3.00 -18.73
C GLY A 30 -2.38 -2.43 -19.09
N CYS A 31 -2.65 -2.31 -20.40
CA CYS A 31 -3.86 -1.70 -20.93
C CYS A 31 -4.50 -2.62 -21.95
N THR A 32 -5.82 -2.54 -22.10
CA THR A 32 -6.52 -3.21 -23.18
C THR A 32 -6.34 -2.47 -24.50
N GLN A 33 -6.58 -3.18 -25.60
CA GLN A 33 -6.54 -2.61 -26.96
C GLN A 33 -7.77 -1.76 -27.28
N GLN A 34 -8.89 -1.97 -26.57
CA GLN A 34 -10.13 -1.25 -26.81
C GLN A 34 -10.02 0.17 -26.26
N THR A 35 -10.44 1.16 -27.05
CA THR A 35 -10.41 2.56 -26.66
C THR A 35 -11.81 3.14 -26.53
N PHE A 36 -11.91 4.26 -25.81
CA PHE A 36 -13.10 5.10 -25.77
C PHE A 36 -12.77 6.49 -26.30
N THR A 37 -13.80 7.26 -26.65
CA THR A 37 -13.64 8.65 -27.12
C THR A 37 -13.83 9.62 -25.96
N SER A 38 -13.17 10.78 -26.04
CA SER A 38 -13.37 11.85 -25.07
C SER A 38 -14.84 12.24 -24.98
N THR A 39 -15.31 12.56 -23.77
CA THR A 39 -16.69 12.89 -23.39
C THR A 39 -17.71 11.77 -23.62
N SER A 40 -17.25 10.52 -23.78
CA SER A 40 -18.16 9.37 -23.91
C SER A 40 -18.83 8.99 -22.59
N PRO A 41 -20.01 8.34 -22.62
CA PRO A 41 -20.63 7.77 -21.42
C PRO A 41 -19.69 6.82 -20.67
N TYR A 42 -18.93 6.00 -21.39
CA TYR A 42 -17.89 5.15 -20.81
C TYR A 42 -16.86 5.94 -19.99
N GLU A 43 -16.35 7.07 -20.50
CA GLU A 43 -15.38 7.90 -19.77
C GLU A 43 -15.96 8.42 -18.45
N PHE A 44 -17.20 8.91 -18.47
CA PHE A 44 -17.88 9.37 -17.25
C PHE A 44 -18.07 8.23 -16.24
N ASN A 45 -18.46 7.05 -16.71
CA ASN A 45 -18.63 5.86 -15.87
C ASN A 45 -17.29 5.39 -15.29
N LEU A 46 -16.21 5.40 -16.08
CA LEU A 46 -14.86 5.09 -15.62
C LEU A 46 -14.40 6.09 -14.55
N ASN A 47 -14.57 7.39 -14.77
CA ASN A 47 -14.20 8.41 -13.77
C ASN A 47 -14.99 8.25 -12.46
N SER A 48 -16.28 7.92 -12.55
CA SER A 48 -17.09 7.60 -11.37
C SER A 48 -16.57 6.35 -10.66
N LEU A 49 -16.27 5.28 -11.39
CA LEU A 49 -15.72 4.04 -10.84
C LEU A 49 -14.39 4.30 -10.11
N LEU A 50 -13.44 4.97 -10.75
CA LEU A 50 -12.12 5.26 -10.17
C LEU A 50 -12.25 6.10 -8.89
N THR A 51 -13.16 7.07 -8.88
CA THR A 51 -13.49 7.86 -7.68
C THR A 51 -14.04 6.97 -6.56
N SER A 52 -14.94 6.04 -6.87
CA SER A 52 -15.46 5.07 -5.88
C SER A 52 -14.37 4.17 -5.30
N LEU A 53 -13.41 3.71 -6.12
CA LEU A 53 -12.28 2.90 -5.66
C LEU A 53 -11.43 3.67 -4.65
N VAL A 54 -11.02 4.90 -4.98
CA VAL A 54 -10.20 5.75 -4.10
C VAL A 54 -10.92 6.05 -2.79
N ASN A 55 -12.20 6.43 -2.84
CA ASN A 55 -12.97 6.73 -1.64
C ASN A 55 -13.14 5.51 -0.73
N SER A 56 -13.46 4.35 -1.31
CA SER A 56 -13.61 3.09 -0.57
C SER A 56 -12.32 2.63 0.11
N ALA A 57 -11.17 2.89 -0.50
CA ALA A 57 -9.85 2.51 0.03
C ALA A 57 -9.52 3.20 1.37
N THR A 58 -10.31 4.20 1.78
CA THR A 58 -10.22 4.81 3.12
C THR A 58 -10.77 3.89 4.23
N TYR A 59 -11.61 2.91 3.89
CA TYR A 59 -12.36 2.11 4.88
C TYR A 59 -12.14 0.61 4.79
N THR A 60 -11.82 0.08 3.61
CA THR A 60 -11.56 -1.36 3.41
C THR A 60 -10.36 -1.60 2.50
N SER A 61 -9.60 -2.67 2.77
CA SER A 61 -8.40 -3.05 1.99
C SER A 61 -8.74 -3.71 0.65
N TYR A 62 -10.00 -4.06 0.42
CA TYR A 62 -10.51 -4.60 -0.82
C TYR A 62 -11.94 -4.13 -1.04
N ASN A 63 -12.26 -3.74 -2.27
CA ASN A 63 -13.63 -3.57 -2.73
C ASN A 63 -13.69 -3.70 -4.26
N ASN A 64 -14.90 -3.94 -4.77
CA ASN A 64 -15.19 -3.92 -6.20
C ASN A 64 -16.45 -3.11 -6.46
N PHE A 65 -16.53 -2.56 -7.67
CA PHE A 65 -17.66 -1.78 -8.14
C PHE A 65 -17.99 -2.17 -9.57
N THR A 66 -19.27 -2.06 -9.91
CA THR A 66 -19.77 -2.15 -11.28
C THR A 66 -20.64 -0.94 -11.55
N ILE A 67 -20.27 -0.14 -12.54
CA ILE A 67 -21.12 0.94 -13.04
C ILE A 67 -21.95 0.36 -14.17
N VAL A 68 -23.23 0.13 -13.91
CA VAL A 68 -24.18 -0.41 -14.89
C VAL A 68 -24.65 0.72 -15.80
N ALA A 69 -24.76 0.43 -17.10
CA ALA A 69 -25.23 1.36 -18.11
C ALA A 69 -26.27 0.69 -19.01
N SER A 70 -27.14 1.49 -19.64
CA SER A 70 -28.15 0.98 -20.58
C SER A 70 -27.53 0.33 -21.81
N ASN A 71 -26.41 0.89 -22.29
CA ASN A 71 -25.60 0.29 -23.33
C ASN A 71 -24.54 -0.61 -22.68
N PRO A 72 -24.50 -1.92 -23.02
CA PRO A 72 -23.48 -2.83 -22.48
C PRO A 72 -22.04 -2.38 -22.73
N ASN A 73 -21.79 -1.62 -23.78
CA ASN A 73 -20.46 -1.08 -24.10
C ASN A 73 -19.98 0.02 -23.15
N ASP A 74 -20.89 0.59 -22.36
CA ASP A 74 -20.60 1.66 -21.40
C ASP A 74 -20.50 1.13 -19.95
N VAL A 75 -20.66 -0.17 -19.74
CA VAL A 75 -20.50 -0.82 -18.43
C VAL A 75 -19.01 -0.88 -18.07
N VAL A 76 -18.71 -0.60 -16.80
CA VAL A 76 -17.33 -0.63 -16.28
C VAL A 76 -17.29 -1.47 -15.00
N TYR A 77 -16.39 -2.44 -14.97
CA TYR A 77 -16.06 -3.24 -13.80
C TYR A 77 -14.74 -2.75 -13.23
N GLY A 78 -14.61 -2.72 -11.91
CA GLY A 78 -13.34 -2.40 -11.28
C GLY A 78 -13.21 -2.95 -9.87
N LEU A 79 -11.97 -3.16 -9.45
CA LEU A 79 -11.63 -3.49 -8.08
C LEU A 79 -10.29 -2.86 -7.70
N TYR A 80 -10.06 -2.80 -6.39
CA TYR A 80 -8.73 -2.62 -5.84
C TYR A 80 -8.47 -3.64 -4.75
N GLN A 81 -7.20 -3.94 -4.55
CA GLN A 81 -6.73 -4.80 -3.48
C GLN A 81 -5.44 -4.20 -2.91
N CYS A 82 -5.51 -3.67 -1.70
CA CYS A 82 -4.34 -3.28 -0.92
C CYS A 82 -3.66 -4.50 -0.33
N ARG A 83 -2.36 -4.38 -0.04
CA ARG A 83 -1.62 -5.38 0.73
C ARG A 83 -2.21 -5.47 2.14
N GLY A 84 -2.35 -6.69 2.65
CA GLY A 84 -3.12 -6.95 3.86
C GLY A 84 -2.51 -6.41 5.17
N ASP A 85 -1.28 -5.92 5.15
CA ASP A 85 -0.57 -5.31 6.28
C ASP A 85 -0.61 -3.77 6.28
N LEU A 86 -1.24 -3.14 5.29
CA LEU A 86 -1.30 -1.67 5.21
C LEU A 86 -2.35 -1.08 6.14
N SER A 87 -2.02 0.09 6.69
CA SER A 87 -3.01 0.94 7.34
C SER A 87 -3.99 1.48 6.29
N MET A 88 -5.20 1.86 6.71
CA MET A 88 -6.20 2.38 5.77
C MET A 88 -5.75 3.68 5.05
N PRO A 89 -5.07 4.63 5.72
CA PRO A 89 -4.47 5.77 5.03
C PRO A 89 -3.43 5.38 3.96
N ASP A 90 -2.56 4.39 4.26
CA ASP A 90 -1.56 3.92 3.29
C ASP A 90 -2.21 3.20 2.11
N CYS A 91 -3.27 2.44 2.37
CA CYS A 91 -4.08 1.80 1.34
C CYS A 91 -4.72 2.84 0.40
N ALA A 92 -5.41 3.85 0.95
CA ALA A 92 -6.02 4.93 0.17
C ALA A 92 -4.97 5.69 -0.67
N SER A 93 -3.81 6.00 -0.08
CA SER A 93 -2.69 6.65 -0.77
C SER A 93 -2.13 5.78 -1.91
N CYS A 94 -1.98 4.47 -1.69
CA CYS A 94 -1.55 3.54 -2.73
C CYS A 94 -2.56 3.48 -3.88
N VAL A 95 -3.85 3.28 -3.58
CA VAL A 95 -4.91 3.17 -4.60
C VAL A 95 -5.01 4.46 -5.41
N SER A 96 -4.96 5.62 -4.76
CA SER A 96 -4.92 6.92 -5.46
C SER A 96 -3.75 7.02 -6.44
N ARG A 97 -2.53 6.64 -6.01
CA ARG A 97 -1.35 6.61 -6.89
C ARG A 97 -1.49 5.61 -8.03
N ALA A 98 -2.04 4.43 -7.77
CA ALA A 98 -2.27 3.42 -8.80
C ALA A 98 -3.30 3.89 -9.84
N VAL A 99 -4.38 4.56 -9.42
CA VAL A 99 -5.38 5.17 -10.29
C VAL A 99 -4.76 6.27 -11.17
N SER A 100 -4.02 7.20 -10.57
CA SER A 100 -3.31 8.25 -11.33
C SER A 100 -2.34 7.63 -12.35
N ARG A 101 -1.58 6.62 -11.92
CA ARG A 101 -0.64 5.91 -12.79
C ARG A 101 -1.34 5.19 -13.94
N ALA A 102 -2.52 4.60 -13.70
CA ALA A 102 -3.32 3.96 -14.74
C ALA A 102 -3.78 4.98 -15.78
N GLY A 103 -4.14 6.20 -15.37
CA GLY A 103 -4.45 7.32 -16.28
C GLY A 103 -3.26 7.70 -17.16
N ASP A 104 -2.05 7.71 -16.60
CA ASP A 104 -0.83 8.05 -17.35
C ASP A 104 -0.45 6.98 -18.39
N ILE A 105 -0.52 5.69 -18.01
CA ILE A 105 -0.04 4.60 -18.87
C ILE A 105 -1.11 4.04 -19.82
N CYS A 106 -2.40 4.21 -19.50
CA CYS A 106 -3.53 3.70 -20.26
C CYS A 106 -4.48 4.81 -20.74
N PRO A 107 -3.98 5.80 -21.50
CA PRO A 107 -4.80 6.93 -21.95
C PRO A 107 -5.93 6.44 -22.87
N ALA A 108 -7.16 6.83 -22.56
CA ALA A 108 -8.36 6.54 -23.36
C ALA A 108 -8.63 5.04 -23.66
N THR A 109 -8.12 4.12 -22.84
CA THR A 109 -8.38 2.68 -22.99
C THR A 109 -9.53 2.21 -22.10
N ARG A 110 -10.27 1.19 -22.53
CA ARG A 110 -11.41 0.61 -21.80
C ARG A 110 -11.00 -0.41 -20.73
N GLY A 111 -9.72 -0.59 -20.48
CA GLY A 111 -9.26 -1.44 -19.41
C GLY A 111 -7.81 -1.17 -19.08
N GLY A 112 -7.51 -1.20 -17.80
CA GLY A 112 -6.19 -0.89 -17.28
C GLY A 112 -5.95 -1.64 -15.98
N VAL A 113 -4.71 -2.08 -15.80
CA VAL A 113 -4.24 -2.71 -14.57
C VAL A 113 -2.94 -2.06 -14.11
N VAL A 114 -2.83 -1.82 -12.81
CA VAL A 114 -1.61 -1.33 -12.17
C VAL A 114 -1.38 -2.11 -10.88
N GLN A 115 -0.19 -2.69 -10.77
CA GLN A 115 0.33 -3.26 -9.53
C GLN A 115 1.45 -2.37 -9.01
N LEU A 116 1.23 -1.77 -7.85
CA LEU A 116 2.26 -1.18 -7.00
C LEU A 116 2.61 -2.18 -5.88
N ASP A 117 3.72 -1.96 -5.18
CA ASP A 117 4.14 -2.85 -4.10
C ASP A 117 3.09 -3.01 -2.98
N GLY A 118 2.30 -1.95 -2.75
CA GLY A 118 1.26 -1.91 -1.72
C GLY A 118 -0.17 -2.16 -2.20
N CYS A 119 -0.46 -2.13 -3.51
CA CYS A 119 -1.83 -2.28 -3.99
C CYS A 119 -1.92 -2.65 -5.47
N TYR A 120 -3.05 -3.23 -5.83
CA TYR A 120 -3.47 -3.56 -7.17
C TYR A 120 -4.76 -2.81 -7.50
N VAL A 121 -4.85 -2.24 -8.70
CA VAL A 121 -6.07 -1.63 -9.25
C VAL A 121 -6.28 -2.19 -10.65
N LYS A 122 -7.49 -2.65 -10.94
CA LYS A 122 -7.90 -3.07 -12.28
C LYS A 122 -9.29 -2.54 -12.60
N TYR A 123 -9.45 -2.08 -13.84
CA TYR A 123 -10.76 -1.80 -14.44
C TYR A 123 -10.81 -2.38 -15.85
N ASP A 124 -12.02 -2.72 -16.31
CA ASP A 124 -12.26 -3.25 -17.65
C ASP A 124 -13.74 -3.09 -18.05
N ASN A 125 -14.03 -3.08 -19.35
CA ASN A 125 -15.39 -3.21 -19.88
C ASN A 125 -15.83 -4.68 -20.02
N VAL A 126 -14.89 -5.62 -19.96
CA VAL A 126 -15.17 -7.06 -19.91
C VAL A 126 -15.21 -7.52 -18.45
N LYS A 127 -16.23 -8.28 -18.06
CA LYS A 127 -16.37 -8.77 -16.69
C LYS A 127 -15.23 -9.73 -16.32
N PHE A 128 -14.46 -9.37 -15.29
CA PHE A 128 -13.39 -10.21 -14.71
C PHE A 128 -13.58 -10.49 -13.20
N LEU A 129 -14.64 -9.94 -12.60
CA LEU A 129 -14.95 -10.11 -11.17
C LEU A 129 -15.46 -11.53 -10.89
N GLY A 130 -14.84 -12.21 -9.93
CA GLY A 130 -15.18 -13.57 -9.52
C GLY A 130 -14.81 -14.64 -10.53
N VAL A 131 -13.85 -14.36 -11.41
CA VAL A 131 -13.34 -15.30 -12.42
C VAL A 131 -11.92 -15.69 -12.06
N GLU A 132 -11.66 -16.99 -11.90
CA GLU A 132 -10.28 -17.47 -11.72
C GLU A 132 -9.44 -17.20 -12.97
N ASP A 133 -8.23 -16.66 -12.78
CA ASP A 133 -7.25 -16.48 -13.85
C ASP A 133 -5.84 -16.75 -13.29
N LYS A 134 -5.23 -17.83 -13.80
CA LYS A 134 -3.90 -18.33 -13.41
C LYS A 134 -2.79 -17.93 -14.40
N THR A 135 -3.06 -16.96 -15.26
CA THR A 135 -2.07 -16.43 -16.22
C THR A 135 -0.93 -15.75 -15.46
N VAL A 136 0.31 -16.11 -15.79
CA VAL A 136 1.51 -15.47 -15.22
C VAL A 136 1.68 -14.09 -15.87
N VAL A 137 1.67 -13.04 -15.05
CA VAL A 137 1.79 -11.64 -15.49
C VAL A 137 3.21 -11.14 -15.34
N LEU A 138 3.86 -11.47 -14.22
CA LEU A 138 5.24 -11.08 -13.96
C LEU A 138 5.97 -12.19 -13.22
N LYS A 139 7.19 -12.47 -13.69
CA LYS A 139 8.17 -13.29 -12.98
C LYS A 139 9.48 -12.51 -12.86
N LYS A 140 10.02 -12.44 -11.64
CA LYS A 140 11.39 -11.97 -11.40
C LYS A 140 12.09 -12.98 -10.47
N CYS A 141 13.29 -13.41 -10.85
CA CYS A 141 14.15 -14.21 -10.01
C CYS A 141 15.43 -13.42 -9.72
N GLY A 142 15.92 -13.53 -8.50
CA GLY A 142 17.21 -12.98 -8.12
C GLY A 142 18.40 -13.80 -8.57
N SER A 143 19.56 -13.52 -7.98
CA SER A 143 20.80 -14.21 -8.30
C SER A 143 20.82 -15.60 -7.67
N SER A 144 21.44 -16.56 -8.35
CA SER A 144 21.66 -17.88 -7.77
C SER A 144 22.83 -17.83 -6.80
N ILE A 145 22.57 -18.01 -5.51
CA ILE A 145 23.58 -17.84 -4.45
C ILE A 145 24.04 -19.16 -3.80
N GLY A 146 23.70 -20.31 -4.42
CA GLY A 146 24.03 -21.63 -3.86
C GLY A 146 23.36 -21.92 -2.52
N TYR A 147 22.25 -21.23 -2.23
CA TYR A 147 21.45 -21.42 -1.02
C TYR A 147 20.62 -22.70 -1.12
N ASP A 148 20.52 -23.45 -0.02
CA ASP A 148 19.67 -24.64 0.07
C ASP A 148 18.18 -24.26 -0.01
N PRO A 149 17.46 -24.67 -1.07
CA PRO A 149 16.05 -24.32 -1.25
C PRO A 149 15.13 -24.88 -0.17
N SER A 150 15.57 -25.85 0.64
CA SER A 150 14.74 -26.53 1.64
C SER A 150 14.08 -25.55 2.64
N ASN A 151 14.82 -24.55 3.11
CA ASN A 151 14.27 -23.54 4.02
C ASN A 151 13.25 -22.62 3.33
N ARG A 152 13.50 -22.28 2.05
CA ARG A 152 12.54 -21.52 1.23
C ARG A 152 11.26 -22.33 1.06
N ASP A 153 11.40 -23.58 0.68
CA ASP A 153 10.25 -24.43 0.37
C ASP A 153 9.39 -24.67 1.60
N ALA A 154 10.01 -24.89 2.78
CA ALA A 154 9.28 -24.98 4.04
C ALA A 154 8.50 -23.70 4.39
N VAL A 155 9.09 -22.51 4.16
CA VAL A 155 8.38 -21.23 4.36
C VAL A 155 7.20 -21.11 3.41
N LEU A 156 7.40 -21.42 2.12
CA LEU A 156 6.32 -21.35 1.12
C LEU A 156 5.20 -22.36 1.40
N ASP A 157 5.51 -23.58 1.85
CA ASP A 157 4.48 -24.57 2.25
C ASP A 157 3.63 -24.08 3.44
N GLY A 158 4.25 -23.38 4.40
CA GLY A 158 3.53 -22.77 5.52
C GLY A 158 2.51 -21.70 5.08
N LEU A 159 2.79 -20.99 3.98
CA LEU A 159 1.89 -19.99 3.41
C LEU A 159 0.68 -20.63 2.70
N VAL A 160 0.86 -21.82 2.14
CA VAL A 160 -0.24 -22.61 1.55
C VAL A 160 -1.21 -23.05 2.64
N GLY A 161 -0.71 -23.56 3.79
CA GLY A 161 -1.57 -24.09 4.86
C GLY A 161 -2.33 -23.04 5.71
N SER A 162 -2.00 -21.76 5.56
CA SER A 162 -2.58 -20.68 6.39
C SER A 162 -3.89 -20.16 5.80
N GLY A 163 -4.87 -19.76 6.63
CA GLY A 163 -6.12 -19.17 6.17
C GLY A 163 -5.99 -17.70 5.74
N GLY A 164 -6.94 -17.18 4.97
CA GLY A 164 -7.04 -15.76 4.59
C GLY A 164 -6.46 -15.43 3.20
N TYR A 165 -6.67 -14.18 2.77
CA TYR A 165 -6.27 -13.69 1.44
C TYR A 165 -4.86 -13.11 1.41
N PHE A 166 -4.30 -12.67 2.54
CA PHE A 166 -2.93 -12.18 2.66
C PHE A 166 -2.22 -12.93 3.77
N ARG A 167 -1.04 -13.49 3.48
CA ARG A 167 -0.32 -14.36 4.39
C ARG A 167 1.17 -14.04 4.31
N VAL A 168 1.83 -14.03 5.46
CA VAL A 168 3.27 -13.78 5.58
C VAL A 168 3.88 -14.85 6.49
N GLY A 169 5.14 -15.16 6.25
CA GLY A 169 5.84 -16.22 6.97
C GLY A 169 7.34 -16.10 6.80
N GLY A 170 8.10 -16.78 7.66
CA GLY A 170 9.54 -16.77 7.56
C GLY A 170 10.20 -17.76 8.51
N SER A 171 11.42 -18.14 8.16
CA SER A 171 12.28 -19.02 8.95
C SER A 171 13.74 -18.65 8.70
N GLY A 172 14.49 -18.39 9.76
CA GLY A 172 15.86 -17.90 9.66
C GLY A 172 15.96 -16.62 8.82
N GLN A 173 16.67 -16.71 7.68
CA GLN A 173 16.87 -15.59 6.76
C GLN A 173 15.81 -15.52 5.64
N VAL A 174 14.92 -16.51 5.54
CA VAL A 174 13.89 -16.57 4.51
C VAL A 174 12.64 -15.87 5.00
N LYS A 175 12.11 -14.97 4.18
CA LYS A 175 10.77 -14.39 4.34
C LYS A 175 9.95 -14.68 3.09
N GLY A 176 8.66 -14.86 3.26
CA GLY A 176 7.71 -15.07 2.17
C GLY A 176 6.39 -14.38 2.44
N MET A 177 5.72 -14.00 1.36
CA MET A 177 4.38 -13.45 1.39
C MET A 177 3.59 -13.92 0.18
N VAL A 178 2.29 -14.12 0.38
CA VAL A 178 1.34 -14.46 -0.68
C VAL A 178 0.09 -13.62 -0.52
N GLN A 179 -0.56 -13.31 -1.64
CA GLN A 179 -1.83 -12.64 -1.60
C GLN A 179 -2.73 -13.02 -2.76
N CYS A 180 -4.02 -13.17 -2.50
CA CYS A 180 -5.08 -13.30 -3.48
C CYS A 180 -5.85 -11.99 -3.63
N ILE A 181 -6.43 -11.75 -4.81
CA ILE A 181 -7.44 -10.71 -4.97
C ILE A 181 -8.74 -11.17 -4.27
N GLY A 182 -9.37 -10.27 -3.53
CA GLY A 182 -10.55 -10.57 -2.70
C GLY A 182 -11.83 -10.93 -3.46
N ASP A 183 -11.81 -10.97 -4.79
CA ASP A 183 -12.94 -11.41 -5.61
C ASP A 183 -12.96 -12.93 -5.86
N LEU A 184 -11.88 -13.63 -5.53
CA LEU A 184 -11.83 -15.09 -5.55
C LEU A 184 -12.56 -15.70 -4.36
N SER A 185 -13.07 -16.93 -4.51
CA SER A 185 -13.44 -17.77 -3.37
C SER A 185 -12.21 -18.28 -2.61
N PHE A 186 -12.43 -18.84 -1.41
CA PHE A 186 -11.34 -19.40 -0.61
C PHE A 186 -10.58 -20.51 -1.33
N LEU A 187 -11.28 -21.39 -2.06
CA LEU A 187 -10.66 -22.49 -2.80
C LEU A 187 -9.87 -21.98 -4.01
N GLU A 188 -10.43 -21.05 -4.79
CA GLU A 188 -9.72 -20.43 -5.92
C GLU A 188 -8.47 -19.65 -5.46
N CYS A 189 -8.56 -18.96 -4.32
CA CYS A 189 -7.40 -18.31 -3.72
C CYS A 189 -6.29 -19.32 -3.38
N GLN A 190 -6.68 -20.43 -2.74
CA GLN A 190 -5.76 -21.49 -2.37
C GLN A 190 -5.07 -22.10 -3.60
N ASP A 191 -5.84 -22.40 -4.65
CA ASP A 191 -5.34 -22.97 -5.90
C ASP A 191 -4.42 -22.00 -6.65
N CYS A 192 -4.77 -20.70 -6.69
CA CYS A 192 -3.94 -19.68 -7.31
C CYS A 192 -2.58 -19.54 -6.60
N VAL A 193 -2.58 -19.45 -5.26
CA VAL A 193 -1.34 -19.32 -4.47
C VAL A 193 -0.47 -20.56 -4.62
N LEU A 194 -1.08 -21.75 -4.65
CA LEU A 194 -0.36 -23.00 -4.89
C LEU A 194 0.34 -22.99 -6.26
N GLU A 195 -0.34 -22.54 -7.32
CA GLU A 195 0.27 -22.41 -8.64
C GLU A 195 1.41 -21.37 -8.65
N ALA A 196 1.23 -20.22 -8.01
CA ALA A 196 2.28 -19.20 -7.90
C ALA A 196 3.53 -19.74 -7.19
N ILE A 197 3.35 -20.48 -6.09
CA ILE A 197 4.45 -21.13 -5.35
C ILE A 197 5.12 -22.22 -6.19
N ARG A 198 4.33 -23.06 -6.88
CA ARG A 198 4.85 -24.10 -7.78
C ARG A 198 5.75 -23.49 -8.86
N ARG A 199 5.31 -22.36 -9.45
CA ARG A 199 6.08 -21.59 -10.44
C ARG A 199 7.35 -20.98 -9.85
N LEU A 200 7.31 -20.45 -8.63
CA LEU A 200 8.53 -19.96 -7.96
C LEU A 200 9.57 -21.07 -7.80
N ARG A 201 9.15 -22.27 -7.41
CA ARG A 201 10.04 -23.42 -7.24
C ARG A 201 10.67 -23.88 -8.55
N SER A 202 9.87 -23.96 -9.62
CA SER A 202 10.37 -24.41 -10.93
C SER A 202 11.24 -23.36 -11.61
N ASP A 203 10.84 -22.08 -11.53
CA ASP A 203 11.42 -21.04 -12.36
C ASP A 203 12.53 -20.26 -11.64
N CYS A 204 12.52 -20.23 -10.30
CA CYS A 204 13.54 -19.59 -9.47
C CYS A 204 14.19 -20.59 -8.47
N PRO A 205 14.75 -21.73 -8.93
CA PRO A 205 15.09 -22.87 -8.06
C PRO A 205 16.19 -22.58 -7.03
N ALA A 206 17.14 -21.68 -7.33
CA ALA A 206 18.27 -21.36 -6.44
C ALA A 206 18.44 -19.86 -6.19
N ALA A 207 17.41 -19.05 -6.48
CA ALA A 207 17.49 -17.61 -6.39
C ALA A 207 17.42 -17.09 -4.94
N ASP A 208 18.09 -15.98 -4.66
CA ASP A 208 18.06 -15.26 -3.38
C ASP A 208 16.75 -14.49 -3.13
N TYR A 209 15.96 -14.24 -4.17
CA TYR A 209 14.56 -13.81 -4.08
C TYR A 209 13.78 -14.29 -5.30
N GLY A 210 12.46 -14.27 -5.20
CA GLY A 210 11.58 -14.54 -6.33
C GLY A 210 10.25 -13.85 -6.18
N ASP A 211 9.80 -13.19 -7.25
CA ASP A 211 8.46 -12.64 -7.39
C ASP A 211 7.71 -13.39 -8.49
N MET A 212 6.52 -13.89 -8.15
CA MET A 212 5.61 -14.52 -9.09
C MET A 212 4.24 -13.87 -8.95
N PHE A 213 3.86 -13.06 -9.94
CA PHE A 213 2.54 -12.46 -10.04
C PHE A 213 1.74 -13.20 -11.10
N ILE A 214 0.62 -13.74 -10.64
CA ILE A 214 -0.45 -14.30 -11.44
C ILE A 214 -1.59 -13.26 -11.46
N GLU A 215 -2.47 -13.31 -12.46
CA GLU A 215 -3.52 -12.30 -12.62
C GLU A 215 -4.40 -12.10 -11.37
N LYS A 216 -4.66 -13.16 -10.59
CA LYS A 216 -5.51 -13.11 -9.39
C LYS A 216 -4.80 -13.36 -8.06
N CYS A 217 -3.49 -13.57 -8.06
CA CYS A 217 -2.71 -13.73 -6.84
C CYS A 217 -1.21 -13.54 -7.08
N TYR A 218 -0.43 -13.43 -6.01
CA TYR A 218 1.02 -13.48 -6.12
C TYR A 218 1.64 -14.28 -4.99
N ALA A 219 2.87 -14.74 -5.24
CA ALA A 219 3.76 -15.29 -4.24
C ALA A 219 5.14 -14.64 -4.38
N ARG A 220 5.74 -14.24 -3.26
CA ARG A 220 7.04 -13.58 -3.22
C ARG A 220 7.87 -14.15 -2.07
N TYR A 221 9.18 -14.29 -2.27
CA TYR A 221 10.12 -14.63 -1.20
C TYR A 221 11.42 -13.85 -1.33
N SER A 222 12.13 -13.68 -0.23
CA SER A 222 13.50 -13.16 -0.19
C SER A 222 14.32 -13.84 0.90
N ILE A 223 15.63 -13.90 0.67
CA ILE A 223 16.63 -14.53 1.54
C ILE A 223 17.67 -13.47 1.89
N GLY A 224 17.98 -13.31 3.17
CA GLY A 224 19.12 -12.48 3.62
C GLY A 224 19.02 -11.00 3.22
N GLY A 225 17.79 -10.47 3.09
CA GLY A 225 17.59 -9.09 2.64
C GLY A 225 17.79 -8.88 1.12
N GLY A 226 17.78 -9.92 0.29
CA GLY A 226 17.74 -9.75 -1.17
C GLY A 226 16.56 -8.87 -1.60
N ALA A 227 16.80 -7.96 -2.56
CA ALA A 227 15.95 -6.95 -3.25
C ALA A 227 14.73 -6.36 -2.51
N HIS A 228 13.89 -7.20 -1.93
CA HIS A 228 12.81 -6.90 -1.00
C HIS A 228 13.25 -7.12 0.43
N ALA A 229 14.41 -6.54 0.81
CA ALA A 229 14.73 -6.40 2.21
C ALA A 229 13.57 -5.64 2.85
N TYR A 230 12.69 -6.37 3.53
CA TYR A 230 11.95 -5.84 4.66
C TYR A 230 12.99 -5.52 5.73
N SER A 231 13.77 -4.46 5.50
CA SER A 231 14.79 -3.93 6.39
C SER A 231 14.09 -3.02 7.36
N LYS A 232 14.14 -3.44 8.62
CA LYS A 232 14.03 -2.52 9.74
C LYS A 232 15.18 -1.50 9.61
N SER A 233 14.82 -0.23 9.42
CA SER A 233 15.55 1.02 9.71
C SER A 233 17.10 0.99 9.74
N HIS A 234 17.74 1.79 8.87
CA HIS A 234 18.64 2.88 9.30
C HIS A 234 19.18 3.65 8.08
N GLY A 235 19.22 4.99 8.17
CA GLY A 235 20.24 5.78 7.46
C GLY A 235 19.75 6.92 6.57
N LYS A 236 19.33 8.01 7.21
CA LYS A 236 19.65 9.41 6.88
C LYS A 236 19.67 9.80 5.39
N SER A 237 18.59 10.43 4.93
CA SER A 237 18.71 11.54 3.98
C SER A 237 17.57 12.54 4.21
N ASP A 238 17.96 13.80 4.27
CA ASP A 238 17.17 14.98 4.56
C ASP A 238 15.89 15.07 3.72
N ASN A 239 14.78 15.53 4.32
CA ASN A 239 13.77 16.28 3.58
C ASN A 239 12.92 17.20 4.47
N ASP A 240 12.80 18.43 3.99
CA ASP A 240 12.36 19.66 4.66
C ASP A 240 10.84 19.86 4.76
N SER A 241 10.03 18.86 4.46
CA SER A 241 8.56 19.00 4.50
C SER A 241 7.96 18.78 5.90
N GLU A 242 8.61 17.99 6.76
CA GLU A 242 8.08 17.62 8.08
C GLU A 242 8.49 18.59 9.20
N LYS A 243 9.63 19.28 9.03
CA LYS A 243 10.05 20.37 9.94
C LYS A 243 9.10 21.57 9.86
N THR A 244 8.50 21.82 8.69
CA THR A 244 7.67 23.00 8.44
C THR A 244 6.42 23.03 9.31
N PHE A 245 5.72 21.90 9.48
CA PHE A 245 4.52 21.84 10.32
C PHE A 245 4.82 21.96 11.82
N ALA A 246 5.90 21.32 12.30
CA ALA A 246 6.32 21.43 13.70
C ALA A 246 6.81 22.85 14.05
N ILE A 247 7.51 23.52 13.14
CA ILE A 247 7.95 24.91 13.29
C ILE A 247 6.75 25.87 13.31
N ILE A 248 5.75 25.67 12.44
CA ILE A 248 4.56 26.53 12.39
C ILE A 248 3.76 26.43 13.70
N ILE A 249 3.54 25.22 14.23
CA ILE A 249 2.82 25.04 15.51
C ILE A 249 3.62 25.66 16.67
N GLY A 250 4.94 25.47 16.68
CA GLY A 250 5.83 26.08 17.68
C GLY A 250 5.79 27.61 17.66
N LEU A 251 5.82 28.22 16.47
CA LEU A 251 5.73 29.67 16.29
C LEU A 251 4.37 30.22 16.74
N LEU A 252 3.27 29.54 16.39
CA LEU A 252 1.93 29.97 16.81
C LEU A 252 1.77 29.92 18.34
N ALA A 253 2.28 28.88 18.98
CA ALA A 253 2.26 28.77 20.44
C ALA A 253 3.13 29.85 21.11
N ALA A 254 4.32 30.12 20.57
CA ALA A 254 5.22 31.16 21.09
C ALA A 254 4.61 32.57 20.95
N VAL A 255 3.98 32.87 19.82
CA VAL A 255 3.29 34.15 19.59
C VAL A 255 2.12 34.31 20.55
N ALA A 256 1.32 33.26 20.79
CA ALA A 256 0.22 33.32 21.75
C ALA A 256 0.72 33.60 23.18
N ILE A 257 1.80 32.95 23.61
CA ILE A 257 2.42 33.18 24.94
C ILE A 257 2.96 34.60 25.05
N LEU A 258 3.61 35.12 24.00
CA LEU A 258 4.14 36.49 23.97
C LEU A 258 3.01 37.52 24.10
N ILE A 259 1.90 37.35 23.39
CA ILE A 259 0.74 38.24 23.47
C ILE A 259 0.18 38.26 24.89
N ILE A 260 0.03 37.09 25.51
CA ILE A 260 -0.44 36.98 26.90
C ILE A 260 0.51 37.71 27.84
N PHE A 261 1.82 37.49 27.71
CA PHE A 261 2.83 38.14 28.54
C PHE A 261 2.82 39.67 28.40
N LEU A 262 2.73 40.19 27.17
CA LEU A 262 2.63 41.64 26.91
C LEU A 262 1.34 42.24 27.48
N ALA A 263 0.22 41.51 27.43
CA ALA A 263 -1.03 41.94 28.06
C ALA A 263 -0.91 42.02 29.60
N PHE A 264 -0.19 41.08 30.22
CA PHE A 264 0.11 41.13 31.65
C PHE A 264 1.01 42.32 32.01
N LEU A 265 2.06 42.59 31.23
CA LEU A 265 2.93 43.75 31.46
C LEU A 265 2.18 45.07 31.30
N ARG A 266 1.31 45.21 30.28
CA ARG A 266 0.45 46.40 30.15
C ARG A 266 -0.43 46.61 31.38
N ARG A 267 -1.07 45.56 31.90
CA ARG A 267 -1.87 45.65 33.13
C ARG A 267 -1.05 46.11 34.34
N ILE A 268 0.21 45.67 34.46
CA ILE A 268 1.10 46.08 35.56
C ILE A 268 1.52 47.55 35.40
N CYS A 269 1.82 47.98 34.18
CA CYS A 269 2.20 49.37 33.89
C CYS A 269 1.04 50.35 34.07
N GLU A 270 -0.18 49.98 33.65
CA GLU A 270 -1.40 50.78 33.89
C GLU A 270 -1.75 50.86 35.38
N GLY A 271 -1.47 49.80 36.16
CA GLY A 271 -1.61 49.81 37.62
C GLY A 271 -0.62 50.73 38.34
N HIS A 272 0.45 51.17 37.67
CA HIS A 272 1.49 52.05 38.24
C HIS A 272 1.33 53.53 37.88
N GLN A 273 0.48 53.90 36.92
CA GLN A 273 0.19 55.32 36.59
C GLN A 273 -1.03 55.89 37.31
N GLY A 274 -1.68 55.10 38.19
CA GLY A 274 -2.86 55.51 38.96
C GLY A 274 -2.62 55.82 40.44
N LYS A 275 -1.39 56.16 40.86
CA LYS A 275 -1.06 56.62 42.21
C LYS A 275 -0.20 57.87 42.19
#